data_AF-A0A1V5W8C5-F1
#
_entry.id   AF-A0A1V5W8C5-F1
#
_cell.length_a   1.000
_cell.length_b   1.000
_cell.length_c   1.000
_cell.angle_alpha   90.00
_cell.angle_beta   90.00
_cell.angle_gamma   90.00
#
_symmetry.space_group_name_H-M   'P 1'
#
loop_
_entity.id
_entity.type
_entity.pdbx_description
1 polymer ?
#
loop_
_entity_poly.entity_id
_entity_poly.type
_entity_poly.pdbx_seq_one_letter_code
_entity_poly.pdbx_strand_id
1 'polypeptide(L)' 'MAKPLLGEILLENGVITREQLDKALKTQKEEGGLIGIILVQQGAISEQTLVEYLALQAKMITNSH' A
#
# COMPACT_ATOMS: atom_id res chain seq x y z
N MET A 1 12.53 0.17 -14.82
CA MET A 1 11.78 -0.83 -14.04
C MET A 1 10.54 -0.17 -13.47
N ALA A 2 9.41 -0.87 -13.37
CA ALA A 2 8.18 -0.30 -12.79
C ALA A 2 8.37 -0.05 -11.29
N LYS A 3 7.94 1.11 -10.78
CA LYS A 3 8.00 1.43 -9.35
C LYS A 3 7.04 0.49 -8.62
N PRO A 4 7.49 -0.30 -7.63
CA PRO A 4 6.61 -1.24 -6.94
C PRO A 4 5.52 -0.46 -6.20
N LEU A 5 4.27 -0.88 -6.37
CA LEU A 5 3.11 -0.19 -5.79
C LEU A 5 2.87 -0.70 -4.37
N LEU A 6 2.68 0.21 -3.42
CA LEU A 6 2.53 -0.14 -2.00
C LEU A 6 1.36 -1.12 -1.77
N GLY A 7 0.23 -0.91 -2.46
CA GLY A 7 -0.94 -1.79 -2.36
C GLY A 7 -0.66 -3.21 -2.85
N GLU A 8 0.12 -3.37 -3.92
CA GLU A 8 0.51 -4.68 -4.44
C GLU A 8 1.48 -5.38 -3.48
N ILE A 9 2.47 -4.67 -2.94
CA ILE A 9 3.39 -5.24 -1.95
C ILE A 9 2.61 -5.76 -0.73
N LEU A 10 1.65 -4.98 -0.22
CA LEU A 10 0.82 -5.37 0.91
C LEU A 10 -0.04 -6.61 0.59
N LEU A 11 -0.56 -6.70 -0.63
CA LEU A 11 -1.36 -7.84 -1.11
C LEU A 11 -0.50 -9.10 -1.24
N GLU A 12 0.66 -9.00 -1.90
CA GLU A 12 1.60 -10.10 -2.12
C GLU A 12 2.14 -10.67 -0.80
N ASN A 13 2.29 -9.82 0.22
CA ASN A 13 2.71 -10.22 1.56
C ASN A 13 1.56 -10.69 2.46
N GLY A 14 0.31 -10.72 1.96
CA GLY A 14 -0.86 -11.19 2.71
C GLY A 14 -1.29 -10.26 3.86
N VAL A 15 -0.81 -9.01 3.87
CA VAL A 15 -1.16 -8.00 4.89
C VAL A 15 -2.57 -7.49 4.68
N ILE A 16 -2.99 -7.40 3.42
CA ILE A 16 -4.34 -7.03 3.02
C ILE A 16 -4.88 -8.08 2.06
N THR A 17 -6.20 -8.17 2.00
CA THR A 17 -6.93 -8.95 1.01
C THR A 17 -7.13 -8.15 -0.28
N ARG A 18 -7.42 -8.86 -1.37
CA ARG A 18 -7.78 -8.23 -2.65
C ARG A 18 -8.99 -7.31 -2.49
N GLU A 19 -10.00 -7.71 -1.73
CA GLU A 19 -11.20 -6.90 -1.46
C GLU A 19 -10.88 -5.60 -0.71
N GLN A 20 -9.99 -5.65 0.29
CA GLN A 20 -9.55 -4.45 0.99
C GLN A 20 -8.79 -3.50 0.06
N LEU A 21 -7.93 -4.04 -0.81
CA LEU A 21 -7.20 -3.24 -1.79
C LEU A 21 -8.16 -2.59 -2.81
N ASP A 22 -9.10 -3.35 -3.38
CA ASP A 22 -10.09 -2.82 -4.33
C ASP A 22 -10.97 -1.73 -3.69
N LYS A 23 -11.37 -1.90 -2.42
CA LYS A 23 -12.11 -0.87 -1.68
C LYS A 23 -11.27 0.40 -1.50
N ALA A 24 -10.01 0.27 -1.12
CA ALA A 24 -9.12 1.41 -0.96
C ALA A 24 -8.84 2.12 -2.31
N LEU A 25 -8.66 1.37 -3.39
CA LEU A 25 -8.50 1.91 -4.75
C LEU A 25 -9.74 2.65 -5.23
N LYS A 26 -10.94 2.13 -4.91
CA LYS A 26 -12.19 2.81 -5.23
C LYS A 26 -12.26 4.16 -4.50
N THR A 27 -12.00 4.19 -3.20
CA THR A 27 -11.95 5.44 -2.43
C THR A 27 -10.89 6.39 -2.98
N GLN A 28 -9.70 5.90 -3.31
CA GLN A 28 -8.64 6.72 -3.91
C GLN A 28 -9.07 7.34 -5.25
N LYS A 29 -9.85 6.62 -6.05
CA LYS A 29 -10.37 7.12 -7.33
C LYS A 29 -11.44 8.21 -7.13
N GLU A 30 -12.26 8.08 -6.09
CA GLU A 30 -13.35 9.01 -5.79
C GLU A 30 -12.86 10.28 -5.07
N GLU A 31 -11.93 10.13 -4.12
CA GLU A 31 -11.49 11.20 -3.20
C GLU A 31 -10.04 11.66 -3.43
N GLY A 32 -9.26 10.89 -4.19
CA GLY A 32 -7.82 11.11 -4.34
C GLY A 32 -7.01 10.57 -3.15
N GLY A 33 -5.78 11.05 -3.00
CA GLY A 33 -4.91 10.73 -1.85
C GLY A 33 -4.00 9.52 -2.02
N LEU A 34 -3.37 9.12 -0.91
CA LEU A 34 -2.37 8.06 -0.86
C LEU A 34 -3.02 6.74 -0.45
N ILE A 35 -2.82 5.69 -1.25
CA ILE A 35 -3.42 4.37 -1.01
C ILE A 35 -3.11 3.83 0.40
N GLY A 36 -1.90 4.05 0.90
CA GLY A 36 -1.50 3.61 2.24
C GLY A 36 -2.28 4.31 3.36
N ILE A 37 -2.57 5.60 3.21
CA ILE A 37 -3.35 6.37 4.19
C ILE A 37 -4.81 5.91 4.18
N ILE A 38 -5.36 5.66 2.99
CA ILE A 38 -6.73 5.16 2.85
C ILE A 38 -6.87 3.77 3.49
N LEU A 39 -5.89 2.89 3.30
CA LEU A 39 -5.87 1.57 3.94
C LEU A 39 -5.84 1.66 5.48
N VAL A 40 -5.13 2.64 6.04
CA VAL A 40 -5.16 2.91 7.49
C VAL A 40 -6.53 3.43 7.94
N GLN A 41 -7.08 4.41 7.23
CA GLN A 41 -8.39 4.99 7.54
C GLN A 41 -9.53 3.98 7.46
N GLN A 42 -9.44 3.01 6.54
CA GLN A 42 -10.40 1.92 6.41
C GLN A 42 -10.18 0.79 7.43
N GLY A 43 -9.15 0.87 8.28
CA GLY A 43 -8.80 -0.15 9.26
C GLY A 43 -8.23 -1.44 8.64
N ALA A 44 -7.80 -1.39 7.36
CA ALA A 44 -7.22 -2.55 6.68
C ALA A 44 -5.80 -2.84 7.17
N ILE A 45 -5.05 -1.80 7.55
CA ILE A 45 -3.71 -1.90 8.13
C ILE A 45 -3.55 -0.89 9.28
N SER A 46 -2.57 -1.11 10.15
CA SER A 46 -2.18 -0.14 11.17
C SER A 46 -1.20 0.91 10.62
N GLU A 47 -1.06 2.06 11.30
CA GLU A 47 -0.01 3.05 10.98
C GLU A 47 1.40 2.45 11.06
N GLN A 48 1.64 1.55 12.02
CA GLN A 48 2.93 0.86 12.17
C GLN A 48 3.24 0.00 10.94
N THR A 49 2.25 -0.78 10.48
CA THR A 49 2.34 -1.59 9.26
C THR A 49 2.59 -0.72 8.04
N LEU A 50 1.93 0.44 7.94
CA LEU A 50 2.16 1.37 6.84
C LEU A 50 3.63 1.84 6.79
N VAL A 51 4.20 2.24 7.93
CA VAL A 51 5.59 2.70 8.00
C VAL A 51 6.58 1.60 7.62
N GLU A 52 6.35 0.38 8.11
CA GLU A 52 7.18 -0.80 7.79
C GLU A 52 7.23 -1.06 6.29
N TYR A 53 6.07 -1.08 5.63
CA TYR A 53 5.97 -1.39 4.21
C TYR A 53 6.40 -0.24 3.30
N LEU A 54 6.30 1.01 3.76
CA LEU A 54 6.92 2.15 3.08
C LEU A 54 8.45 2.05 3.08
N ALA A 55 9.05 1.64 4.21
CA ALA A 55 10.48 1.40 4.28
C ALA A 55 10.91 0.23 3.38
N LEU A 56 10.11 -0.84 3.31
CA LEU A 56 10.35 -1.97 2.40
C LEU A 56 10.30 -1.51 0.93
N GLN A 57 9.26 -0.77 0.54
CA GLN A 57 9.11 -0.22 -0.81
C GLN A 57 10.32 0.65 -1.21
N ALA A 58 10.80 1.51 -0.30
CA ALA A 58 11.97 2.35 -0.55
C ALA A 58 13.23 1.53 -0.84
N LYS A 59 13.48 0.46 -0.07
CA LYS A 59 14.63 -0.44 -0.29
C LYS A 59 14.59 -1.10 -1.67
N MET A 60 13.41 -1.52 -2.14
CA MET A 60 13.25 -2.14 -3.45
C MET A 60 13.58 -1.19 -4.61
N ILE A 61 13.30 0.10 -4.43
CA ILE A 61 13.61 1.14 -5.42
C ILE A 61 15.12 1.45 -5.43
N THR A 62 15.74 1.53 -4.25
CA THR A 62 17.16 1.85 -4.10
C THR A 62 18.10 0.73 -4.60
N ASN A 63 17.66 -0.53 -4.57
CA ASN A 63 18.46 -1.67 -5.05
C ASN A 63 18.52 -1.82 -6.58
N SER A 64 17.97 -0.89 -7.37
CA SER A 64 18.06 -0.88 -8.85
C SER A 64 19.25 -0.06 -9.40
N HIS A 65 20.31 0.11 -8.60
CA HIS A 65 21.56 0.77 -9.02
C HIS A 65 22.57 -0.23 -9.61
#